data_AF-A0A2V5UY35-F1
#
_entry.id   AF-A0A2V5UY35-F1
#
_cell.length_a   1.000
_cell.length_b   1.000
_cell.length_c   1.000
_cell.angle_alpha   90.00
_cell.angle_beta   90.00
_cell.angle_gamma   90.00
#
_symmetry.space_group_name_H-M   'P 1'
#
loop_
_entity.id
_entity.type
_entity.pdbx_description
1 polymer ?
#
loop_
_entity_poly.entity_id
_entity_poly.type
_entity_poly.pdbx_seq_one_letter_code
_entity_poly.pdbx_strand_id
1 'polypeptide(L)' 'MMDWTACPAVERSADTLSGVWRFKNTRVPVKALFENLESGATVDQFLDWFPGVNREQVLAVLAFAEESLAVT' A
#
# COMPACT_ATOMS: atom_id res chain seq x y z
N MET A 1 0.17 -16.35 0.22
CA MET A 1 -0.55 -15.06 0.29
C MET A 1 0.12 -14.24 1.38
N MET A 2 0.58 -13.03 1.08
CA MET A 2 1.24 -12.16 2.07
C MET A 2 0.32 -11.86 3.25
N ASP A 3 0.82 -11.99 4.47
CA ASP A 3 0.11 -11.56 5.67
C ASP A 3 0.33 -10.06 5.91
N TRP A 4 -0.48 -9.25 5.25
CA TRP A 4 -0.44 -7.80 5.33
C TRP A 4 -0.73 -7.24 6.73
N THR A 5 -1.19 -8.05 7.70
CA THR A 5 -1.32 -7.60 9.09
C THR A 5 0.03 -7.24 9.72
N ALA A 6 1.13 -7.77 9.19
CA ALA A 6 2.49 -7.48 9.63
C ALA A 6 3.05 -6.16 9.08
N CYS A 7 2.40 -5.54 8.09
CA CYS A 7 2.85 -4.26 7.52
C CYS A 7 2.20 -3.09 8.29
N PRO A 8 2.95 -2.26 9.05
CA PRO A 8 2.38 -1.20 9.89
C PRO A 8 1.83 -0.01 9.09
N ALA A 9 2.16 0.07 7.80
CA ALA A 9 1.71 1.12 6.89
C ALA A 9 0.30 0.90 6.35
N VAL A 10 -0.28 -0.29 6.56
CA VAL A 10 -1.58 -0.65 6.03
C VAL A 10 -2.55 -1.00 7.14
N GLU A 11 -3.83 -0.87 6.84
CA GLU A 11 -4.91 -1.29 7.72
C GLU A 11 -6.05 -1.89 6.91
N ARG A 12 -6.90 -2.66 7.59
CA ARG A 12 -8.11 -3.22 7.04
C ARG A 12 -9.16 -3.30 8.14
N SER A 13 -10.38 -2.87 7.83
CA SER A 13 -11.56 -3.08 8.66
C SER A 13 -12.72 -3.53 7.79
N ALA A 14 -13.50 -4.50 8.28
CA ALA A 14 -14.68 -5.02 7.59
C ALA A 14 -15.72 -3.92 7.30
N ASP A 15 -15.78 -2.90 8.16
CA ASP A 15 -16.75 -1.80 8.08
C ASP A 15 -16.41 -0.77 6.99
N THR A 16 -15.30 -0.97 6.27
CA THR A 16 -14.76 0.08 5.42
C THR A 16 -14.21 -0.46 4.10
N LEU A 17 -14.65 0.14 2.98
CA LEU A 17 -14.30 -0.27 1.60
C LEU A 17 -14.36 -1.80 1.39
N SER A 18 -15.38 -2.45 1.93
CA SER A 18 -15.58 -3.91 1.82
C SER A 18 -14.38 -4.75 2.30
N GLY A 19 -13.60 -4.24 3.26
CA GLY A 19 -12.48 -4.97 3.85
C GLY A 19 -11.24 -5.08 2.97
N VAL A 20 -11.02 -4.17 2.02
CA VAL A 20 -9.75 -4.10 1.29
C VAL A 20 -8.62 -3.55 2.16
N TRP A 21 -7.38 -3.93 1.86
CA TRP A 21 -6.18 -3.32 2.45
C TRP A 21 -5.98 -1.91 1.94
N ARG A 22 -5.71 -0.98 2.84
CA ARG A 22 -5.54 0.45 2.56
C ARG A 22 -4.33 0.99 3.28
N PHE A 23 -3.79 2.09 2.78
CA PHE A 23 -2.84 2.86 3.57
C PHE A 23 -3.49 3.33 4.87
N LYS A 24 -2.77 3.16 5.98
CA LYS A 24 -3.24 3.47 7.33
C LYS A 24 -3.75 4.91 7.42
N ASN A 25 -4.88 5.12 8.07
CA ASN A 25 -5.58 6.41 8.17
C ASN A 25 -6.00 7.03 6.84
N THR A 26 -6.09 6.25 5.75
CA THR A 26 -6.57 6.71 4.45
C THR A 26 -7.70 5.83 3.94
N ARG A 27 -8.36 6.29 2.87
CA ARG A 27 -9.27 5.46 2.07
C ARG A 27 -8.61 4.96 0.78
N VAL A 28 -7.29 5.07 0.65
CA VAL A 28 -6.56 4.72 -0.57
C VAL A 28 -6.19 3.23 -0.50
N PRO A 29 -6.70 2.39 -1.42
CA PRO A 29 -6.36 0.97 -1.44
C PRO A 29 -4.86 0.77 -1.73
N VAL A 30 -4.24 -0.21 -1.07
CA VAL A 30 -2.85 -0.59 -1.36
C VAL A 30 -2.69 -1.04 -2.81
N LYS A 31 -3.72 -1.71 -3.35
CA LYS A 31 -3.77 -2.12 -4.76
C LYS A 31 -3.58 -0.95 -5.73
N ALA A 32 -4.07 0.24 -5.38
CA ALA A 32 -3.94 1.42 -6.22
C ALA A 32 -2.46 1.80 -6.43
N LEU A 33 -1.58 1.60 -5.45
CA LEU A 33 -0.14 1.84 -5.63
C LEU A 33 0.39 0.99 -6.79
N PHE A 34 0.17 -0.32 -6.72
CA PHE A 34 0.68 -1.25 -7.73
C PHE A 34 0.06 -0.99 -9.11
N GLU A 35 -1.25 -0.75 -9.21
CA GLU A 35 -1.91 -0.43 -10.48
C GLU A 35 -1.35 0.85 -11.13
N ASN A 36 -1.02 1.87 -10.33
CA ASN A 36 -0.42 3.11 -10.84
C ASN A 36 1.04 2.89 -11.28
N LEU A 37 1.83 2.13 -10.52
CA LEU A 37 3.20 1.77 -10.90
C LEU A 37 3.23 0.91 -12.18
N GLU A 38 2.33 -0.06 -12.31
CA GLU A 38 2.15 -0.87 -13.53
C GLU A 38 1.77 -0.01 -14.74
N SER A 39 1.06 1.10 -14.51
CA SER A 39 0.71 2.09 -15.54
C SER A 39 1.83 3.09 -15.85
N GLY A 40 3.00 2.94 -15.23
CA GLY A 40 4.18 3.77 -15.46
C GLY A 40 4.29 5.02 -14.58
N ALA A 41 3.44 5.16 -13.55
CA ALA A 41 3.58 6.23 -12.59
C ALA A 41 4.83 6.04 -11.72
N THR A 42 5.38 7.15 -11.26
CA THR A 42 6.40 7.17 -10.20
C THR A 42 5.74 7.25 -8.82
N VAL A 43 6.51 6.93 -7.77
CA VAL A 43 6.07 7.14 -6.38
C VAL A 43 5.70 8.61 -6.11
N ASP A 44 6.44 9.55 -6.69
CA ASP A 44 6.19 10.98 -6.49
C ASP A 44 4.84 11.39 -7.08
N GLN A 45 4.53 10.95 -8.30
CA GLN A 45 3.23 11.18 -8.91
C GLN A 45 2.08 10.54 -8.13
N PHE A 46 2.29 9.34 -7.59
CA PHE A 46 1.28 8.70 -6.73
C PHE A 46 1.00 9.53 -5.47
N LEU A 47 2.03 10.06 -4.81
CA LEU A 47 1.88 10.90 -3.62
C LEU A 47 1.18 12.23 -3.95
N ASP A 48 1.43 12.80 -5.13
CA ASP A 48 0.74 14.00 -5.61
C ASP A 48 -0.76 13.76 -5.82
N TRP A 49 -1.16 12.58 -6.32
CA TRP A 49 -2.57 12.22 -6.51
C TRP A 49 -3.28 11.82 -5.21
N PHE A 50 -2.53 11.31 -4.24
CA PHE A 50 -3.04 10.79 -2.97
C PHE A 50 -2.35 11.44 -1.77
N PRO A 51 -2.57 12.74 -1.50
CA PRO A 51 -1.84 13.49 -0.48
C PRO A 51 -2.06 13.02 0.97
N GLY A 52 -3.05 12.15 1.19
CA GLY A 52 -3.25 11.48 2.48
C GLY A 52 -2.30 10.30 2.73
N VAL A 53 -1.64 9.79 1.68
CA VAL A 53 -0.61 8.76 1.78
C VAL A 53 0.75 9.46 1.89
N ASN A 54 1.56 9.07 2.86
CA ASN A 54 2.91 9.60 3.01
C ASN A 54 3.95 8.67 2.38
N ARG A 55 5.14 9.22 2.08
CA ARG A 55 6.21 8.47 1.41
C ARG A 55 6.67 7.25 2.22
N GLU A 56 6.76 7.39 3.54
CA GLU A 56 7.15 6.30 4.44
C GLU A 56 6.20 5.11 4.34
N GLN A 57 4.89 5.36 4.25
CA GLN A 57 3.89 4.32 4.02
C GLN A 57 4.10 3.60 2.68
N VAL A 58 4.36 4.34 1.59
CA VAL A 58 4.61 3.74 0.28
C VAL A 58 5.86 2.86 0.32
N LEU A 59 6.96 3.37 0.87
CA LEU A 59 8.22 2.62 0.97
C LEU A 59 8.07 1.38 1.85
N ALA A 60 7.33 1.46 2.96
CA ALA A 60 7.07 0.32 3.83
C ALA A 60 6.23 -0.76 3.12
N VAL A 61 5.26 -0.38 2.28
CA VAL A 61 4.50 -1.33 1.47
C VAL A 61 5.38 -2.02 0.42
N LEU A 62 6.23 -1.25 -0.26
CA LEU A 62 7.15 -1.80 -1.27
C LEU A 62 8.18 -2.74 -0.64
N ALA A 63 8.79 -2.34 0.47
CA ALA A 63 9.74 -3.16 1.22
C ALA A 63 9.09 -4.45 1.73
N PHE A 64 7.87 -4.38 2.28
CA PHE A 64 7.14 -5.57 2.73
C PHE A 64 6.84 -6.54 1.58
N ALA A 65 6.48 -6.02 0.40
CA ALA A 65 6.29 -6.84 -0.79
C ALA A 65 7.61 -7.46 -1.27
N GLU A 66 8.71 -6.72 -1.23
CA GLU A 66 10.06 -7.21 -1.57
C GLU A 66 10.51 -8.31 -0.59
N GLU A 67 10.34 -8.13 0.72
CA GLU A 67 10.67 -9.11 1.75
C GLU A 67 9.92 -10.44 1.55
N SER A 68 8.72 -10.41 0.98
CA SER A 68 7.96 -11.62 0.66
C SER A 68 8.61 -12.52 -0.41
N LEU A 69 9.62 -12.01 -1.12
CA LEU A 69 10.41 -12.75 -2.11
C LEU A 69 11.53 -13.58 -1.47
N ALA A 70 11.87 -13.31 -0.21
CA ALA A 70 12.85 -14.10 0.50
C ALA A 70 12.34 -15.55 0.66
N VAL A 71 13.04 -16.49 0.05
CA VAL A 71 12.77 -17.93 0.23
C VAL A 71 13.25 -18.29 1.64
N THR A 72 12.32 -18.51 2.56
CA THR A 72 12.58 -19.24 3.81
C THR A 72 12.65 -20.74 3.57
#